data_AF-A0A969U8Q0-F1
#
_entry.id   AF-A0A969U8Q0-F1
#
_cell.length_a   1.000
_cell.length_b   1.000
_cell.length_c   1.000
_cell.angle_alpha   90.00
_cell.angle_beta   90.00
_cell.angle_gamma   90.00
#
_symmetry.space_group_name_H-M   'P 1'
#
loop_
_entity.id
_entity.type
_entity.pdbx_description
1 polymer ?
#
loop_
_entity_poly.entity_id
_entity_poly.type
_entity_poly.pdbx_seq_one_letter_code
_entity_poly.pdbx_strand_id
1 'polypeptide(L)'
;MPNPDFSAQDSSAPDFPAQNSSNADREQEFVWALKAAIVEPENVSLAKFWQMTEQLLKPLPDLEQLRLGGTVMTLLAEIHAAKADRFLGDWEEQHNDEGPVMEEDLLAGLVQRTMYLDLSDLINPKAKSSRRKLRLTLWQSLLRKSKC
;
A
#
# COMPACT_ATOMS: atom_id res chain seq x y z
N MET A 1 45.09 58.71 4.79
CA MET A 1 44.46 57.41 5.13
C MET A 1 43.88 56.84 3.84
N PRO A 2 44.27 55.64 3.39
CA PRO A 2 43.69 55.02 2.21
C PRO A 2 42.40 54.28 2.60
N ASN A 3 41.34 54.45 1.81
CA ASN A 3 40.14 53.61 1.87
C ASN A 3 40.47 52.24 1.24
N PRO A 4 40.01 51.12 1.83
CA PRO A 4 40.18 49.81 1.21
C PRO A 4 39.14 49.61 0.11
N ASP A 5 39.60 48.98 -0.97
CA ASP A 5 38.82 48.41 -2.06
C ASP A 5 37.57 47.66 -1.55
N PHE A 6 36.40 48.06 -2.04
CA PHE A 6 35.22 47.21 -2.02
C PHE A 6 35.03 46.67 -3.44
N SER A 7 35.74 45.59 -3.72
CA SER A 7 35.53 44.78 -4.91
C SER A 7 34.04 44.44 -5.03
N ALA A 8 33.41 44.90 -6.11
CA ALA A 8 32.10 44.46 -6.52
C ALA A 8 32.16 42.95 -6.78
N GLN A 9 31.70 42.16 -5.80
CA GLN A 9 31.37 40.76 -6.01
C GLN A 9 30.08 40.72 -6.82
N ASP A 10 30.27 40.50 -8.11
CA ASP A 10 29.27 40.06 -9.07
C ASP A 10 28.48 38.88 -8.48
N SER A 11 27.25 39.17 -8.04
CA SER A 11 26.27 38.17 -7.61
C SER A 11 25.70 37.49 -8.85
N SER A 12 26.51 36.67 -9.49
CA SER A 12 26.01 35.62 -10.37
C SER A 12 25.32 34.59 -9.49
N ALA A 13 24.00 34.77 -9.32
CA ALA A 13 23.12 33.75 -8.81
C ALA A 13 23.33 32.46 -9.62
N PRO A 14 23.36 31.28 -9.00
CA PRO A 14 23.34 30.05 -9.77
C PRO A 14 22.02 30.01 -10.56
N ASP A 15 22.13 30.09 -11.89
CA ASP A 15 21.09 29.64 -12.81
C ASP A 15 20.78 28.18 -12.46
N PHE A 16 19.76 27.98 -11.63
CA PHE A 16 19.15 26.68 -11.48
C PHE A 16 18.61 26.31 -12.85
N PRO A 17 19.07 25.21 -13.47
CA PRO A 17 18.49 24.80 -14.74
C PRO A 17 17.01 24.52 -14.48
N ALA A 18 16.14 25.33 -15.09
CA ALA A 18 14.74 25.04 -15.20
C ALA A 18 14.63 23.59 -15.65
N GLN A 19 14.05 22.74 -14.81
CA GLN A 19 13.88 21.34 -15.10
C GLN A 19 13.03 21.23 -16.38
N ASN A 20 13.71 21.03 -17.50
CA ASN A 20 13.11 20.63 -18.77
C ASN A 20 12.70 19.15 -18.62
N SER A 21 11.75 18.88 -17.72
CA SER A 21 11.02 17.61 -17.74
C SER A 21 10.31 17.53 -19.07
N SER A 22 10.63 16.49 -19.84
CA SER A 22 9.97 16.21 -21.11
C SER A 22 8.46 16.08 -20.86
N ASN A 23 7.62 16.47 -21.81
CA ASN A 23 6.17 16.24 -21.68
C ASN A 23 5.85 14.76 -21.41
N ALA A 24 6.65 13.84 -21.97
CA ALA A 24 6.54 12.41 -21.70
C ALA A 24 6.76 12.05 -20.23
N ASP A 25 7.70 12.73 -19.54
CA ASP A 25 7.97 12.48 -18.12
C ASP A 25 6.78 12.91 -17.26
N ARG A 26 6.18 14.06 -17.60
CA ARG A 26 4.99 14.59 -16.91
C ARG A 26 3.76 13.71 -17.12
N GLU A 27 3.58 13.18 -18.33
CA GLU A 27 2.49 12.24 -18.62
C GLU A 27 2.64 10.95 -17.81
N GLN A 28 3.87 10.41 -17.72
CA GLN A 28 4.13 9.24 -16.90
C GLN A 28 3.87 9.50 -15.41
N GLU A 29 4.31 10.66 -14.91
CA GLU A 29 4.06 11.08 -13.53
C GLU A 29 2.55 11.18 -13.26
N PHE A 30 1.78 11.75 -14.18
CA PHE A 30 0.32 11.83 -14.08
C PHE A 30 -0.34 10.46 -14.07
N VAL A 31 0.05 9.56 -14.98
CA VAL A 31 -0.49 8.20 -15.04
C VAL A 31 -0.19 7.43 -13.75
N TRP A 32 1.02 7.58 -13.21
CA TRP A 32 1.39 6.98 -11.92
C TRP A 32 0.54 7.55 -10.78
N ALA A 33 0.42 8.88 -10.70
CA ALA A 33 -0.39 9.54 -9.69
C ALA A 33 -1.87 9.12 -9.77
N LEU A 34 -2.42 8.95 -10.98
CA LEU A 34 -3.79 8.51 -11.19
C LEU A 34 -4.00 7.08 -10.69
N LYS A 35 -3.07 6.17 -11.00
CA LYS A 35 -3.12 4.79 -10.50
C LYS A 35 -3.06 4.74 -8.98
N ALA A 36 -2.17 5.52 -8.38
CA ALA A 36 -2.09 5.64 -6.93
C ALA A 36 -3.41 6.17 -6.34
N ALA A 37 -4.03 7.17 -6.99
CA ALA A 37 -5.30 7.74 -6.55
C ALA A 37 -6.49 6.78 -6.60
N ILE A 38 -6.49 5.86 -7.56
CA ILE A 38 -7.53 4.84 -7.67
C ILE A 38 -7.37 3.78 -6.57
N VAL A 39 -6.13 3.45 -6.19
CA VAL A 39 -5.85 2.43 -5.16
C VAL A 39 -6.08 2.99 -3.76
N GLU A 40 -5.60 4.21 -3.50
CA GLU A 40 -5.64 4.87 -2.19
C GLU A 40 -6.17 6.31 -2.30
N PRO A 41 -7.48 6.51 -2.56
CA PRO A 41 -8.07 7.84 -2.76
C PRO A 41 -7.95 8.76 -1.53
N GLU A 42 -7.92 8.19 -0.33
CA GLU A 42 -7.73 8.88 0.95
C GLU A 42 -6.38 9.62 1.05
N ASN A 43 -5.33 9.10 0.41
CA ASN A 43 -3.98 9.65 0.49
C ASN A 43 -3.68 10.70 -0.58
N VAL A 44 -4.60 10.92 -1.54
CA VAL A 44 -4.36 11.81 -2.66
C VAL A 44 -4.68 13.27 -2.36
N SER A 45 -3.73 14.13 -2.75
CA SER A 45 -3.90 15.58 -2.81
C SER A 45 -4.45 15.99 -4.17
N LEU A 46 -5.75 16.24 -4.23
CA LEU A 46 -6.45 16.63 -5.45
C LEU A 46 -5.98 17.97 -6.01
N ALA A 47 -5.53 18.89 -5.15
CA ALA A 47 -4.92 20.15 -5.57
C ALA A 47 -3.64 19.92 -6.38
N LYS A 48 -2.76 19.00 -5.92
CA LYS A 48 -1.55 18.63 -6.66
C LYS A 48 -1.90 17.94 -7.98
N PHE A 49 -2.90 17.04 -7.96
CA PHE A 49 -3.37 16.36 -9.16
C PHE A 49 -3.89 17.35 -10.21
N TRP A 50 -4.65 18.35 -9.79
CA TRP A 50 -5.11 19.42 -10.68
C TRP A 50 -3.95 20.25 -11.25
N GLN A 51 -2.96 20.62 -10.42
CA GLN A 51 -1.76 21.34 -10.91
C GLN A 51 -0.96 20.54 -11.94
N MET A 52 -0.85 19.22 -11.79
CA MET A 52 -0.22 18.35 -12.79
C MET A 52 -1.03 18.34 -14.08
N THR A 53 -2.36 18.31 -13.97
CA THR A 53 -3.27 18.37 -15.11
C THR A 53 -3.12 19.68 -15.88
N GLU A 54 -3.11 20.82 -15.18
CA GLU A 54 -2.93 22.13 -15.81
C GLU A 54 -1.61 22.21 -16.60
N GLN A 55 -0.53 21.62 -16.06
CA GLN A 55 0.76 21.55 -16.75
C GLN A 55 0.72 20.70 -18.01
N LEU A 56 -0.05 19.61 -18.02
CA LEU A 56 -0.24 18.75 -19.19
C LEU A 56 -1.16 19.36 -20.25
N LEU A 57 -2.16 20.14 -19.83
CA LEU A 57 -3.10 20.78 -20.75
C LEU A 57 -2.49 22.01 -21.44
N LYS A 58 -1.68 22.79 -20.73
CA LYS A 58 -1.12 24.06 -21.22
C LYS A 58 -0.48 24.04 -22.63
N PRO A 59 0.27 23.00 -23.05
CA PRO A 59 0.85 22.96 -24.40
C PRO A 59 -0.14 22.56 -25.51
N LEU A 60 -1.36 22.10 -25.18
CA LEU A 60 -2.33 21.62 -26.17
C LEU A 60 -3.14 22.77 -26.79
N PRO A 61 -3.74 22.59 -27.98
CA PRO A 61 -4.72 23.51 -28.54
C PRO A 61 -5.96 23.65 -27.65
N ASP A 62 -6.61 24.83 -27.64
CA ASP A 62 -7.75 25.15 -26.76
C ASP A 62 -8.87 24.10 -26.78
N LEU A 63 -9.21 23.58 -27.97
CA LEU A 63 -10.24 22.55 -28.10
C LEU A 63 -9.85 21.25 -27.40
N GLU A 64 -8.58 20.85 -27.49
CA GLU A 64 -8.06 19.66 -26.81
C GLU A 64 -7.93 19.89 -25.32
N GLN A 65 -7.56 21.10 -24.89
CA GLN A 65 -7.57 21.48 -23.48
C GLN A 65 -8.95 21.33 -22.85
N LEU A 66 -10.00 21.81 -23.53
CA LEU A 66 -11.37 21.69 -23.05
C LEU A 66 -11.84 20.23 -23.02
N ARG A 67 -11.56 19.47 -24.07
CA ARG A 67 -11.96 18.06 -24.16
C ARG A 67 -11.27 17.23 -23.07
N LEU A 68 -9.95 17.34 -22.95
CA LEU A 68 -9.18 16.56 -21.98
C LEU A 68 -9.42 17.08 -20.54
N GLY A 69 -9.54 18.38 -20.36
CA GLY A 69 -9.90 19.00 -19.09
C GLY A 69 -11.23 18.47 -18.56
N GLY A 70 -12.26 18.38 -19.41
CA GLY A 70 -13.55 17.77 -19.04
C GLY A 70 -13.40 16.31 -18.57
N THR A 71 -12.64 15.49 -19.29
CA THR A 71 -12.35 14.11 -18.89
C THR A 71 -11.66 14.04 -17.52
N VAL A 72 -10.67 14.90 -17.29
CA VAL A 72 -9.94 14.91 -16.01
C VAL A 72 -10.81 15.41 -14.85
N MET A 73 -11.71 16.36 -15.09
CA MET A 73 -12.68 16.80 -14.08
C MET A 73 -13.62 15.66 -13.66
N THR A 74 -14.08 14.83 -14.60
CA THR A 74 -14.86 13.63 -14.27
C THR A 74 -14.05 12.66 -13.40
N LEU A 75 -12.81 12.37 -13.78
CA LEU A 75 -11.92 11.50 -12.99
C LEU A 75 -11.69 12.04 -11.58
N LEU A 76 -11.50 13.35 -11.44
CA LEU A 76 -11.35 13.99 -10.13
C LEU A 76 -12.60 13.86 -9.27
N ALA A 77 -13.78 13.99 -9.87
CA ALA A 77 -15.05 13.78 -9.17
C ALA A 77 -15.20 12.33 -8.69
N GLU A 78 -14.83 11.36 -9.51
CA GLU A 78 -14.83 9.93 -9.15
C GLU A 78 -13.88 9.63 -7.98
N ILE A 79 -12.65 10.18 -8.02
CA ILE A 79 -11.69 10.03 -6.91
C ILE A 79 -12.26 10.68 -5.63
N HIS A 80 -12.93 11.82 -5.75
CA HIS A 80 -13.57 12.49 -4.62
C HIS A 80 -14.68 11.65 -4.00
N ALA A 81 -15.52 11.03 -4.82
CA ALA A 81 -16.59 10.15 -4.36
C ALA A 81 -16.00 8.92 -3.64
N ALA A 82 -15.03 8.24 -4.26
CA ALA A 82 -14.37 7.09 -3.65
C ALA A 82 -13.71 7.43 -2.31
N LYS A 83 -13.10 8.62 -2.19
CA LYS A 83 -12.53 9.12 -0.94
C LYS A 83 -13.60 9.33 0.14
N ALA A 84 -14.75 9.90 -0.23
CA ALA A 84 -15.86 10.12 0.69
C ALA A 84 -16.44 8.78 1.18
N ASP A 85 -16.62 7.81 0.28
CA ASP A 85 -17.11 6.48 0.61
C ASP A 85 -16.17 5.77 1.60
N ARG A 86 -14.85 5.88 1.42
CA ARG A 86 -13.85 5.34 2.36
C ARG A 86 -13.97 5.98 3.74
N PHE A 87 -14.00 7.31 3.80
CA PHE A 87 -14.12 8.01 5.09
C PHE A 87 -15.44 7.73 5.80
N LEU A 88 -16.53 7.59 5.04
CA LEU A 88 -17.82 7.22 5.62
C LEU A 88 -17.78 5.79 6.15
N GLY A 89 -17.25 4.84 5.39
CA GLY A 89 -17.08 3.45 5.84
C GLY A 89 -16.21 3.35 7.09
N ASP A 90 -15.06 4.03 7.12
CA ASP A 90 -14.18 4.07 8.29
C ASP A 90 -14.90 4.66 9.52
N TRP A 91 -15.74 5.68 9.31
CA TRP A 91 -16.53 6.28 10.38
C TRP A 91 -17.62 5.33 10.88
N GLU A 92 -18.35 4.69 9.98
CA GLU A 92 -19.39 3.71 10.30
C GLU A 92 -18.80 2.52 11.07
N GLU A 93 -17.65 1.98 10.65
CA GLU A 93 -16.95 0.90 11.35
C GLU A 93 -16.54 1.29 12.77
N GLN A 94 -16.03 2.51 12.96
CA GLN A 94 -15.60 3.01 14.27
C GLN A 94 -16.76 3.27 15.24
N HIS A 95 -17.94 3.58 14.72
CA HIS A 95 -19.11 3.97 15.49
C HIS A 95 -20.24 2.93 15.45
N ASN A 96 -19.94 1.73 14.99
CA ASN A 96 -20.89 0.62 15.04
C ASN A 96 -20.94 0.02 16.45
N ASP A 97 -21.84 0.55 17.28
CA ASP A 97 -22.10 0.07 18.64
C ASP A 97 -22.71 -1.35 18.69
N GLU A 98 -23.21 -1.88 17.57
CA GLU A 98 -23.81 -3.22 17.47
C GLU A 98 -22.76 -4.32 17.30
N GLY A 99 -21.49 -3.96 17.13
CA GLY A 99 -20.38 -4.90 16.89
C GLY A 99 -20.39 -5.48 15.48
N PRO A 100 -19.39 -6.29 15.11
CA PRO A 100 -19.38 -6.95 13.80
C PRO A 100 -20.61 -7.84 13.68
N VAL A 101 -21.45 -7.60 12.68
CA VAL A 101 -22.59 -8.46 12.34
C VAL A 101 -22.01 -9.79 11.85
N MET A 102 -21.86 -10.74 12.78
CA MET A 102 -21.41 -12.09 12.47
C MET A 102 -22.61 -12.88 11.95
N GLU A 103 -22.55 -13.32 10.69
CA GLU A 103 -23.54 -14.27 10.17
C GLU A 103 -23.57 -15.53 11.06
N GLU A 104 -24.76 -15.98 11.45
CA GLU A 104 -24.94 -17.12 12.38
C GLU A 104 -24.23 -18.40 11.90
N ASP A 105 -24.12 -18.58 10.59
CA ASP A 105 -23.42 -19.72 9.97
C ASP A 105 -21.89 -19.68 10.14
N LEU A 106 -21.30 -18.49 10.33
CA LEU A 106 -19.87 -18.31 10.59
C LEU A 106 -19.49 -18.78 12.00
N LEU A 107 -20.39 -18.59 12.97
CA LEU A 107 -20.25 -19.13 14.33
C LEU A 107 -20.52 -20.63 14.40
N ALA A 108 -21.45 -21.15 13.59
CA ALA A 108 -21.72 -22.59 13.54
C ALA A 108 -20.48 -23.42 13.15
N GLY A 109 -19.64 -22.90 12.25
CA GLY A 109 -18.37 -23.51 11.86
C GLY A 109 -17.22 -23.31 12.86
N LEU A 110 -17.23 -22.21 13.63
CA LEU A 110 -16.13 -21.85 14.55
C LEU A 110 -16.32 -22.42 15.96
N VAL A 111 -17.58 -22.52 16.45
CA VAL A 111 -17.92 -23.03 17.79
C VAL A 111 -17.65 -24.53 17.92
N GLN A 112 -17.59 -25.28 16.82
CA GLN A 112 -17.32 -26.73 16.87
C GLN A 112 -15.88 -27.10 17.22
N ARG A 113 -14.92 -26.17 17.22
CA ARG A 113 -13.49 -26.52 17.37
C ARG A 113 -12.93 -26.39 18.79
N THR A 114 -13.72 -25.97 19.77
CA THR A 114 -13.24 -25.82 21.16
C THR A 114 -13.99 -26.68 22.16
N MET A 115 -14.16 -27.98 21.93
CA MET A 115 -14.45 -28.91 23.04
C MET A 115 -14.25 -30.38 22.65
N TYR A 116 -13.01 -30.87 22.77
CA TYR A 116 -12.78 -32.21 23.30
C TYR A 116 -11.40 -32.24 23.96
N LEU A 117 -11.32 -31.71 25.18
CA LEU A 117 -10.15 -31.89 26.04
C LEU A 117 -10.44 -33.13 26.90
N ASP A 118 -9.84 -34.27 26.55
CA ASP A 118 -9.94 -35.47 27.37
C ASP A 118 -9.10 -35.30 28.64
N LEU A 119 -9.78 -35.02 29.76
CA LEU A 119 -9.14 -34.80 31.06
C LEU A 119 -8.47 -36.07 31.61
N SER A 120 -8.70 -37.23 31.00
CA SER A 120 -8.06 -38.51 31.39
C SER A 120 -6.53 -38.45 31.29
N ASP A 121 -5.98 -37.67 30.35
CA ASP A 121 -4.54 -37.45 30.22
C ASP A 121 -3.97 -36.50 31.28
N LEU A 122 -4.79 -35.62 31.87
CA LEU A 122 -4.36 -34.70 32.93
C LEU A 122 -4.38 -35.31 34.33
N ILE A 123 -5.13 -36.39 34.54
CA ILE A 123 -5.31 -36.99 35.88
C ILE A 123 -4.26 -38.08 36.17
N ASN A 124 -3.47 -38.52 35.19
CA ASN A 124 -2.59 -39.66 35.38
C ASN A 124 -1.29 -39.29 36.15
N PRO A 125 -1.11 -39.73 37.41
CA PRO A 125 0.08 -39.40 38.18
C PRO A 125 1.26 -40.26 37.73
N LYS A 126 2.09 -39.71 36.83
CA LYS A 126 3.48 -40.08 36.54
C LYS A 126 3.80 -41.60 36.50
N ALA A 127 3.70 -42.21 35.33
CA ALA A 127 4.61 -43.30 34.97
C ALA A 127 5.89 -42.73 34.37
N LYS A 128 7.01 -43.12 34.98
CA LYS A 128 8.37 -42.62 34.75
C LYS A 128 8.86 -42.91 33.33
N SER A 129 9.54 -41.92 32.73
CA SER A 129 10.71 -42.06 31.85
C SER A 129 10.86 -43.37 31.05
N SER A 130 10.69 -43.29 29.73
CA SER A 130 11.56 -44.04 28.81
C SER A 130 11.95 -43.15 27.62
N ARG A 131 13.15 -42.56 27.74
CA ARG A 131 13.90 -41.97 26.64
C ARG A 131 14.21 -43.05 25.58
N ARG A 132 14.14 -42.63 24.32
CA ARG A 132 14.76 -43.22 23.11
C ARG A 132 14.04 -44.43 22.50
N LYS A 133 13.35 -44.16 21.38
CA LYS A 133 13.46 -44.96 20.14
C LYS A 133 13.20 -44.05 18.94
N LEU A 134 14.17 -43.18 18.68
CA LEU A 134 14.38 -42.61 17.35
C LEU A 134 15.34 -43.54 16.62
N ARG A 135 15.00 -43.85 15.37
CA ARG A 135 15.84 -44.45 14.30
C ARG A 135 16.01 -45.97 14.34
N LEU A 136 15.20 -46.68 13.54
CA LEU A 136 15.60 -47.99 13.00
C LEU A 136 15.03 -48.31 11.60
N THR A 137 14.71 -47.32 10.77
CA THR A 137 14.38 -47.59 9.34
C THR A 137 15.07 -46.66 8.34
N LEU A 138 15.96 -45.77 8.78
CA LEU A 138 16.70 -44.87 7.87
C LEU A 138 18.20 -45.19 7.74
N TRP A 139 18.68 -46.26 8.37
CA TRP A 139 20.06 -46.76 8.21
C TRP A 139 20.18 -48.00 7.32
N GLN A 140 19.07 -48.60 6.86
CA GLN A 140 19.09 -49.75 5.95
C GLN A 140 18.99 -49.35 4.46
N SER A 141 18.59 -48.12 4.14
CA SER A 141 18.48 -47.63 2.75
C SER A 141 19.76 -46.99 2.20
N LEU A 142 20.76 -46.71 3.06
CA LEU A 142 22.02 -46.04 2.68
C LEU A 142 23.24 -46.98 2.53
N LEU A 143 23.11 -48.28 2.83
CA LEU A 143 24.15 -49.28 2.54
C LEU A 143 23.89 -50.13 1.29
N ARG A 144 22.84 -49.85 0.50
CA ARG A 144 22.55 -50.50 -0.78
C ARG A 144 23.05 -49.74 -2.02
N LYS A 145 23.73 -48.60 -1.85
CA LYS A 145 24.23 -47.77 -2.97
C LYS A 145 25.75 -47.71 -3.12
N SER A 146 26.50 -48.54 -2.37
CA SER A 146 27.96 -48.61 -2.47
C SER A 146 28.46 -50.04 -2.37
N LYS A 147 28.15 -50.87 -3.38
CA LYS A 147 28.98 -51.99 -3.89
C LYS A 147 28.18 -52.81 -4.92
N CYS A 148 28.63 -52.70 -6.17
CA CYS A 148 28.36 -53.53 -7.34
C CYS A 148 26.94 -53.47 -7.93
#